data_AF-A0A6I6A911-F1
#
_entry.id   AF-A0A6I6A911-F1
#
_cell.length_a   1.000
_cell.length_b   1.000
_cell.length_c   1.000
_cell.angle_alpha   90.00
_cell.angle_beta   90.00
_cell.angle_gamma   90.00
#
_symmetry.space_group_name_H-M   'P 1'
#
loop_
_entity.id
_entity.type
_entity.pdbx_description
1 polymer ?
#
loop_
_entity_poly.entity_id
_entity_poly.type
_entity_poly.pdbx_seq_one_letter_code
_entity_poly.pdbx_strand_id
1 'polypeptide(L)'
;MNARQSKLQNLNANSTSDLIKYDSVPDRTVPIVAGLFIACLAGWWVQSIRNSGGLSLPYARADITIVNFLCMLPLAIVVTEWMQGVLKYHSPGLFKIVNLIALTGTAGILVFLFSSSHASGALSEYDAWESFILRPVIAFWLILSLILLAGRFFRTEIPQGSVRAGKLVWSTVCLTALLVPVFYIQSRVDEMAQQVDEYLGSGRLGDARQVVREVCILSPWGKIGGQPADDVARDLDHDCFGVERSLAYMNQQTSHNEESTYHRARLLAILGEDQAAIDLLLPWYDKSTVSPLTSQLLGNLYQQQQHWAESQQAYRRALQAWEKLPASEQQQAGIVAAWKGIAFAERKRGNYEAAETAYLSALSLAPTADQHFLLAQYYEDTQQTAKAREYAHQAMALDATRYGQSGQKLITTLQQQHFGCLQIWRNGEF
;
A
#
# COMPACT_ATOMS: atom_id res chain seq x y z
N MET A 1 -57.85 47.28 40.68
CA MET A 1 -57.71 46.32 39.58
C MET A 1 -56.77 46.92 38.53
N ASN A 2 -55.56 46.46 38.24
CA ASN A 2 -54.66 45.50 38.88
C ASN A 2 -53.25 45.77 38.33
N ALA A 3 -52.41 46.51 39.05
CA ALA A 3 -50.97 46.63 38.74
C ALA A 3 -50.23 45.27 38.85
N ARG A 4 -50.88 44.25 39.45
CA ARG A 4 -50.46 42.85 39.40
C ARG A 4 -50.69 42.18 38.04
N GLN A 5 -51.71 42.59 37.26
CA GLN A 5 -51.96 42.00 35.94
C GLN A 5 -50.97 42.50 34.88
N SER A 6 -50.53 43.76 34.93
CA SER A 6 -49.48 44.26 34.04
C SER A 6 -48.11 43.65 34.36
N LYS A 7 -47.81 43.40 35.65
CA LYS A 7 -46.57 42.73 36.05
C LYS A 7 -46.57 41.24 35.66
N LEU A 8 -47.71 40.55 35.72
CA LEU A 8 -47.87 39.17 35.23
C LEU A 8 -47.85 39.07 33.69
N GLN A 9 -48.39 40.06 32.97
CA GLN A 9 -48.26 40.12 31.51
C GLN A 9 -46.83 40.43 31.05
N ASN A 10 -46.08 41.29 31.75
CA ASN A 10 -44.67 41.53 31.45
C ASN A 10 -43.76 40.36 31.87
N LEU A 11 -44.11 39.61 32.91
CA LEU A 11 -43.40 38.38 33.28
C LEU A 11 -43.66 37.25 32.26
N ASN A 12 -44.87 37.14 31.69
CA ASN A 12 -45.17 36.18 30.62
C ASN A 12 -44.62 36.61 29.24
N ALA A 13 -44.49 37.91 28.98
CA ALA A 13 -43.86 38.42 27.76
C ALA A 13 -42.33 38.24 27.80
N ASN A 14 -41.71 38.40 28.97
CA ASN A 14 -40.27 38.16 29.13
C ASN A 14 -39.92 36.67 29.30
N SER A 15 -40.85 35.83 29.79
CA SER A 15 -40.59 34.37 29.88
C SER A 15 -40.76 33.64 28.55
N THR A 16 -41.33 34.29 27.53
CA THR A 16 -41.46 33.73 26.17
C THR A 16 -40.44 34.29 25.18
N SER A 17 -39.77 35.41 25.50
CA SER A 17 -38.62 35.90 24.71
C SER A 17 -37.28 35.27 25.10
N ASP A 18 -37.17 34.72 26.32
CA ASP A 18 -35.95 34.11 26.86
C ASP A 18 -36.01 32.57 26.93
N LEU A 19 -36.97 31.95 26.23
CA LEU A 19 -36.89 30.53 25.87
C LEU A 19 -35.77 30.38 24.84
N ILE A 20 -34.54 30.27 25.38
CA ILE A 20 -33.43 29.46 24.90
C ILE A 20 -33.72 28.94 23.49
N LYS A 21 -33.21 29.66 22.48
CA LYS A 21 -33.00 29.14 21.13
C LYS A 21 -32.10 27.92 21.31
N TYR A 22 -32.70 26.77 21.58
CA TYR A 22 -32.00 25.52 21.74
C TYR A 22 -31.31 25.24 20.41
N ASP A 23 -29.98 25.13 20.51
CA ASP A 23 -29.03 24.90 19.45
C ASP A 23 -29.56 23.93 18.39
N SER A 24 -30.04 24.45 17.26
CA SER A 24 -30.10 23.63 16.06
C SER A 24 -28.66 23.42 15.61
N VAL A 25 -28.04 22.34 16.09
CA VAL A 25 -26.78 21.85 15.50
C VAL A 25 -27.03 21.79 14.00
N PRO A 26 -26.25 22.51 13.17
CA PRO A 26 -26.46 22.49 11.73
C PRO A 26 -26.40 21.04 11.24
N ASP A 27 -27.36 20.64 10.42
CA ASP A 27 -27.39 19.28 9.87
C ASP A 27 -26.15 19.07 8.97
N ARG A 28 -25.18 18.31 9.49
CA ARG A 28 -23.93 18.00 8.82
C ARG A 28 -24.00 16.71 8.00
N THR A 29 -25.15 16.05 7.93
CA THR A 29 -25.29 14.78 7.18
C THR A 29 -24.97 14.95 5.70
N VAL A 30 -25.57 15.95 5.04
CA VAL A 30 -25.37 16.25 3.61
C VAL A 30 -23.90 16.51 3.27
N PRO A 31 -23.16 17.42 3.94
CA PRO A 31 -21.76 17.65 3.61
C PRO A 31 -20.86 16.46 3.94
N ILE A 32 -21.15 15.68 4.99
CA ILE A 32 -20.38 14.47 5.31
C ILE A 32 -20.57 13.42 4.22
N VAL A 33 -21.81 13.13 3.82
CA VAL A 33 -22.13 12.15 2.77
C VAL A 33 -21.51 12.57 1.43
N ALA A 34 -21.62 13.86 1.08
CA ALA A 34 -21.01 14.42 -0.12
C ALA A 34 -19.48 14.27 -0.14
N GLY A 35 -18.82 14.57 0.99
CA GLY A 35 -17.38 14.40 1.15
C GLY A 35 -16.91 12.96 1.04
N LEU A 36 -17.63 12.03 1.69
CA LEU A 36 -17.35 10.59 1.61
C LEU A 36 -17.51 10.07 0.17
N PHE A 37 -18.54 10.51 -0.53
CA PHE A 37 -18.77 10.14 -1.92
C PHE A 37 -17.62 10.56 -2.84
N ILE A 38 -17.10 11.78 -2.67
CA ILE A 38 -15.90 12.23 -3.40
C ILE A 38 -14.68 11.39 -3.05
N ALA A 39 -14.44 11.12 -1.78
CA ALA A 39 -13.28 10.33 -1.36
C ALA A 39 -13.28 8.96 -2.06
N CYS A 40 -14.45 8.31 -2.13
CA CYS A 40 -14.63 7.04 -2.84
C CYS A 40 -14.42 7.18 -4.35
N LEU A 41 -15.00 8.19 -5.00
CA LEU A 41 -14.82 8.42 -6.44
C LEU A 41 -13.36 8.73 -6.80
N ALA A 42 -12.69 9.54 -6.00
CA ALA A 42 -11.28 9.87 -6.19
C ALA A 42 -10.39 8.63 -6.02
N GLY A 43 -10.66 7.81 -5.00
CA GLY A 43 -9.98 6.53 -4.81
C GLY A 43 -10.17 5.57 -6.00
N TRP A 44 -11.42 5.42 -6.48
CA TRP A 44 -11.73 4.59 -7.65
C TRP A 44 -11.04 5.09 -8.92
N TRP A 45 -11.07 6.40 -9.17
CA TRP A 45 -10.42 7.01 -10.33
C TRP A 45 -8.90 6.80 -10.33
N VAL A 46 -8.23 7.01 -9.18
CA VAL A 46 -6.79 6.77 -9.04
C VAL A 46 -6.46 5.29 -9.29
N GLN A 47 -7.26 4.36 -8.78
CA GLN A 47 -7.07 2.95 -9.03
C GLN A 47 -7.23 2.60 -10.53
N SER A 48 -8.22 3.20 -11.20
CA SER A 48 -8.43 3.01 -12.64
C SER A 48 -7.22 3.47 -13.46
N ILE A 49 -6.62 4.61 -13.14
CA ILE A 49 -5.45 5.13 -13.84
C ILE A 49 -4.22 4.27 -13.62
N ARG A 50 -4.01 3.82 -12.37
CA ARG A 50 -2.92 2.91 -12.02
C ARG A 50 -3.01 1.60 -12.82
N ASN A 51 -4.22 1.04 -12.93
CA ASN A 51 -4.45 -0.17 -13.73
C ASN A 51 -4.15 0.04 -15.24
N SER A 52 -4.21 1.28 -15.73
CA SER A 52 -3.85 1.63 -17.11
C SER A 52 -2.37 1.97 -17.30
N GLY A 53 -1.51 1.73 -16.30
CA GLY A 53 -0.06 1.99 -16.40
C GLY A 53 0.34 3.46 -16.31
N GLY A 54 -0.59 4.36 -15.96
CA GLY A 54 -0.30 5.78 -15.77
C GLY A 54 0.34 6.04 -14.41
N LEU A 55 1.61 6.44 -14.37
CA LEU A 55 2.26 7.03 -13.19
C LEU A 55 2.60 8.49 -13.46
N SER A 56 1.63 9.38 -13.29
CA SER A 56 1.86 10.83 -13.37
C SER A 56 0.83 11.63 -12.56
N LEU A 57 0.52 11.16 -11.34
CA LEU A 57 -0.42 11.83 -10.45
C LEU A 57 0.19 11.99 -9.07
N PRO A 58 -0.13 13.10 -8.36
CA PRO A 58 0.39 13.34 -7.03
C PRO A 58 0.07 12.18 -6.08
N TYR A 59 -1.06 11.48 -6.23
CA TYR A 59 -1.47 10.50 -5.22
C TYR A 59 -0.89 9.10 -5.38
N ALA A 60 -0.47 8.67 -6.57
CA ALA A 60 0.10 7.35 -6.95
C ALA A 60 -0.68 6.07 -6.50
N ARG A 61 -1.43 6.11 -5.41
CA ARG A 61 -2.18 5.02 -4.78
C ARG A 61 -3.53 5.53 -4.26
N ALA A 62 -4.54 4.67 -4.33
CA ALA A 62 -5.91 5.03 -3.95
C ALA A 62 -6.10 5.26 -2.45
N ASP A 63 -5.37 4.52 -1.61
CA ASP A 63 -5.40 4.63 -0.16
C ASP A 63 -4.93 6.00 0.33
N ILE A 64 -3.82 6.51 -0.22
CA ILE A 64 -3.29 7.85 0.07
C ILE A 64 -4.30 8.94 -0.35
N THR A 65 -4.96 8.78 -1.50
CA THR A 65 -6.05 9.68 -1.91
C THR A 65 -7.16 9.69 -0.86
N ILE A 66 -7.68 8.52 -0.49
CA ILE A 66 -8.79 8.40 0.46
C ILE A 66 -8.44 9.08 1.79
N VAL A 67 -7.25 8.83 2.34
CA VAL A 67 -6.80 9.46 3.60
C VAL A 67 -6.75 10.97 3.48
N ASN A 68 -6.18 11.52 2.40
CA ASN A 68 -6.12 12.98 2.21
C ASN A 68 -7.52 13.61 2.14
N PHE A 69 -8.48 12.99 1.44
CA PHE A 69 -9.85 13.49 1.35
C PHE A 69 -10.59 13.37 2.69
N LEU A 70 -10.44 12.26 3.41
CA LEU A 70 -11.05 12.09 4.73
C LEU A 70 -10.51 13.09 5.75
N CYS A 71 -9.21 13.34 5.76
CA CYS A 71 -8.59 14.29 6.68
C CYS A 71 -8.93 15.75 6.34
N MET A 72 -9.20 16.07 5.07
CA MET A 72 -9.59 17.42 4.64
C MET A 72 -11.07 17.73 4.79
N LEU A 73 -11.93 16.72 4.91
CA LEU A 73 -13.37 16.89 5.03
C LEU A 73 -13.79 17.78 6.24
N PRO A 74 -13.30 17.55 7.48
CA PRO A 74 -13.67 18.40 8.61
C PRO A 74 -13.24 19.85 8.42
N LEU A 75 -12.07 20.08 7.81
CA LEU A 75 -11.55 21.42 7.54
C LEU A 75 -12.42 22.14 6.51
N ALA A 76 -12.79 21.46 5.41
CA ALA A 76 -13.67 22.01 4.39
C ALA A 76 -15.05 22.37 4.96
N ILE A 77 -15.61 21.55 5.86
CA ILE A 77 -16.89 21.84 6.53
C ILE A 77 -16.77 23.11 7.39
N VAL A 78 -15.78 23.19 8.27
CA VAL A 78 -15.59 24.34 9.18
C VAL A 78 -15.33 25.63 8.39
N VAL A 79 -14.52 25.57 7.33
CA VAL A 79 -14.27 26.71 6.43
C VAL A 79 -15.54 27.12 5.71
N THR A 80 -16.34 26.18 5.21
CA THR A 80 -17.59 26.50 4.52
C THR A 80 -18.61 27.13 5.46
N GLU A 81 -18.77 26.60 6.67
CA GLU A 81 -19.63 27.18 7.72
C GLU A 81 -19.21 28.62 8.05
N TRP A 82 -17.90 28.87 8.16
CA TRP A 82 -17.35 30.22 8.37
C TRP A 82 -17.62 31.15 7.18
N MET A 83 -17.40 30.69 5.94
CA MET A 83 -17.67 31.46 4.73
C MET A 83 -19.15 31.82 4.60
N GLN A 84 -20.06 30.88 4.91
CA GLN A 84 -21.50 31.11 4.79
C GLN A 84 -22.06 31.95 5.96
N GLY A 85 -21.55 31.78 7.18
CA GLY A 85 -22.03 32.49 8.37
C GLY A 85 -21.45 33.89 8.53
N VAL A 86 -20.17 34.10 8.20
CA VAL A 86 -19.47 35.38 8.43
C VAL A 86 -19.30 36.15 7.13
N LEU A 87 -18.66 35.55 6.12
CA LEU A 87 -18.23 36.23 4.90
C LEU A 87 -19.43 36.64 4.02
N LYS A 88 -20.43 35.77 3.88
CA LYS A 88 -21.66 36.04 3.10
C LYS A 88 -22.43 37.26 3.64
N TYR A 89 -22.44 37.45 4.96
CA TYR A 89 -23.20 38.51 5.63
C TYR A 89 -22.42 39.84 5.67
N HIS A 90 -21.14 39.81 6.04
CA HIS A 90 -20.33 41.03 6.12
C HIS A 90 -19.93 41.57 4.75
N SER A 91 -19.71 40.69 3.77
CA SER A 91 -19.19 41.08 2.45
C SER A 91 -19.73 40.15 1.34
N PRO A 92 -20.99 40.33 0.90
CA PRO A 92 -21.61 39.46 -0.08
C PRO A 92 -20.88 39.46 -1.44
N GLY A 93 -20.22 40.57 -1.81
CA GLY A 93 -19.38 40.66 -3.00
C GLY A 93 -18.16 39.73 -2.94
N LEU A 94 -17.40 39.78 -1.83
CA LEU A 94 -16.25 38.90 -1.61
C LEU A 94 -16.66 37.43 -1.59
N PHE A 95 -17.78 37.09 -0.96
CA PHE A 95 -18.30 35.71 -0.98
C PHE A 95 -18.55 35.19 -2.40
N LYS A 96 -19.13 36.00 -3.30
CA LYS A 96 -19.34 35.61 -4.70
C LYS A 96 -18.03 35.40 -5.44
N ILE A 97 -17.03 36.27 -5.21
CA ILE A 97 -15.71 36.16 -5.83
C ILE A 97 -15.00 34.88 -5.37
N VAL A 98 -14.93 34.63 -4.06
CA VAL A 98 -14.27 33.43 -3.51
C VAL A 98 -14.95 32.15 -4.00
N ASN A 99 -16.28 32.14 -4.10
CA ASN A 99 -17.02 30.99 -4.64
C ASN A 99 -16.76 30.79 -6.14
N LEU A 100 -16.67 31.87 -6.93
CA LEU A 100 -16.30 31.78 -8.35
C LEU A 100 -14.87 31.24 -8.52
N ILE A 101 -13.93 31.69 -7.68
CA ILE A 101 -12.57 31.15 -7.65
C ILE A 101 -12.62 29.65 -7.34
N ALA A 102 -13.28 29.25 -6.24
CA ALA A 102 -13.40 27.84 -5.84
C ALA A 102 -13.98 26.94 -6.94
N LEU A 103 -14.97 27.40 -7.71
CA LEU A 103 -15.53 26.63 -8.82
C LEU A 103 -14.61 26.59 -10.05
N THR A 104 -14.00 27.73 -10.40
CA THR A 104 -13.11 27.83 -11.58
C THR A 104 -11.81 27.04 -11.39
N GLY A 105 -11.20 27.09 -10.21
CA GLY A 105 -10.03 26.26 -9.94
C GLY A 105 -10.36 24.76 -9.82
N THR A 106 -11.55 24.34 -9.39
CA THR A 106 -11.95 22.93 -9.51
C THR A 106 -12.12 22.50 -10.96
N ALA A 107 -12.68 23.36 -11.81
CA ALA A 107 -12.73 23.11 -13.24
C ALA A 107 -11.31 23.01 -13.82
N GLY A 108 -10.38 23.88 -13.40
CA GLY A 108 -8.97 23.81 -13.78
C GLY A 108 -8.29 22.51 -13.33
N ILE A 109 -8.51 22.08 -12.08
CA ILE A 109 -7.99 20.81 -11.54
C ILE A 109 -8.58 19.64 -12.33
N LEU A 110 -9.89 19.60 -12.57
CA LEU A 110 -10.53 18.53 -13.35
C LEU A 110 -10.01 18.51 -14.78
N VAL A 111 -9.91 19.66 -15.45
CA VAL A 111 -9.35 19.76 -16.81
C VAL A 111 -7.90 19.27 -16.83
N PHE A 112 -7.08 19.64 -15.86
CA PHE A 112 -5.71 19.12 -15.75
C PHE A 112 -5.70 17.60 -15.54
N LEU A 113 -6.50 17.07 -14.61
CA LEU A 113 -6.59 15.64 -14.35
C LEU A 113 -7.10 14.83 -15.56
N PHE A 114 -7.99 15.39 -16.38
CA PHE A 114 -8.53 14.73 -17.58
C PHE A 114 -7.72 14.98 -18.86
N SER A 115 -6.97 16.08 -18.94
CA SER A 115 -6.19 16.45 -20.13
C SER A 115 -4.72 16.05 -20.03
N SER A 116 -4.19 15.81 -18.82
CA SER A 116 -2.85 15.27 -18.63
C SER A 116 -2.78 13.83 -19.15
N SER A 117 -2.50 13.71 -20.45
CA SER A 117 -2.12 12.47 -21.10
C SER A 117 -0.84 11.93 -20.48
N HIS A 118 -0.93 10.75 -19.85
CA HIS A 118 0.15 9.80 -19.52
C HIS A 118 1.59 10.36 -19.58
N ALA A 119 1.92 11.35 -18.75
CA ALA A 119 3.24 11.96 -18.79
C ALA A 119 4.19 11.13 -17.94
N SER A 120 4.87 10.16 -18.55
CA SER A 120 5.96 9.37 -17.98
C SER A 120 7.23 10.22 -17.76
N GLY A 121 7.08 11.36 -17.09
CA GLY A 121 8.18 12.20 -16.65
C GLY A 121 8.46 11.95 -15.18
N ALA A 122 9.68 11.53 -14.86
CA ALA A 122 10.19 11.57 -13.50
C ALA A 122 10.06 13.02 -12.99
N LEU A 123 9.26 13.21 -11.93
CA LEU A 123 9.18 14.49 -11.22
C LEU A 123 10.59 14.82 -10.73
N SER A 124 11.09 16.01 -11.06
CA SER A 124 12.41 16.45 -10.61
C SER A 124 12.40 16.69 -9.10
N GLU A 125 13.58 16.76 -8.48
CA GLU A 125 13.75 17.09 -7.05
C GLU A 125 13.04 18.41 -6.65
N TYR A 126 12.84 19.33 -7.61
CA TYR A 126 12.13 20.59 -7.42
C TYR A 126 10.60 20.43 -7.37
N ASP A 127 10.05 19.36 -7.96
CA ASP A 127 8.61 19.05 -8.01
C ASP A 127 8.10 18.35 -6.73
N ALA A 128 9.01 18.08 -5.78
CA ALA A 128 8.76 17.29 -4.58
C ALA A 128 7.85 17.96 -3.55
N TRP A 129 8.07 19.26 -3.32
CA TRP A 129 7.27 20.06 -2.40
C TRP A 129 5.87 20.32 -2.96
N GLU A 130 5.76 20.38 -4.29
CA GLU A 130 4.47 20.43 -4.95
C GLU A 130 3.67 19.19 -4.56
N SER A 131 4.18 17.98 -4.75
CA SER A 131 3.42 16.75 -4.41
C SER A 131 2.93 16.69 -2.95
N PHE A 132 3.76 17.10 -1.97
CA PHE A 132 3.42 17.04 -0.54
C PHE A 132 2.32 18.03 -0.13
N ILE A 133 2.34 19.25 -0.67
CA ILE A 133 1.36 20.30 -0.35
C ILE A 133 0.14 20.20 -1.27
N LEU A 134 0.35 19.86 -2.54
CA LEU A 134 -0.67 19.77 -3.58
C LEU A 134 -1.70 18.69 -3.25
N ARG A 135 -1.30 17.55 -2.65
CA ARG A 135 -2.24 16.49 -2.22
C ARG A 135 -3.29 17.00 -1.21
N PRO A 136 -2.92 17.51 -0.03
CA PRO A 136 -3.91 18.05 0.90
C PRO A 136 -4.69 19.23 0.29
N VAL A 137 -4.04 20.08 -0.51
CA VAL A 137 -4.68 21.26 -1.12
C VAL A 137 -5.72 20.89 -2.17
N ILE A 138 -5.43 19.97 -3.09
CA ILE A 138 -6.38 19.48 -4.11
C ILE A 138 -7.59 18.83 -3.42
N ALA A 139 -7.35 17.97 -2.43
CA ALA A 139 -8.41 17.31 -1.67
C ALA A 139 -9.31 18.33 -0.98
N PHE A 140 -8.72 19.31 -0.29
CA PHE A 140 -9.44 20.41 0.33
C PHE A 140 -10.28 21.20 -0.67
N TRP A 141 -9.70 21.59 -1.81
CA TRP A 141 -10.37 22.38 -2.83
C TRP A 141 -11.56 21.66 -3.45
N LEU A 142 -11.41 20.38 -3.80
CA LEU A 142 -12.49 19.58 -4.40
C LEU A 142 -13.64 19.37 -3.41
N ILE A 143 -13.34 19.09 -2.14
CA ILE A 143 -14.36 18.95 -1.10
C ILE A 143 -15.06 20.28 -0.83
N LEU A 144 -14.29 21.37 -0.69
CA LEU A 144 -14.83 22.71 -0.45
C LEU A 144 -15.82 23.12 -1.54
N SER A 145 -15.43 22.97 -2.80
CA SER A 145 -16.29 23.31 -3.93
C SER A 145 -17.53 22.43 -4.04
N LEU A 146 -17.43 21.14 -3.72
CA LEU A 146 -18.61 20.28 -3.68
C LEU A 146 -19.57 20.70 -2.57
N ILE A 147 -19.08 20.99 -1.36
CA ILE A 147 -19.94 21.44 -0.25
C ILE A 147 -20.64 22.76 -0.62
N LEU A 148 -19.92 23.69 -1.26
CA LEU A 148 -20.50 24.95 -1.76
C LEU A 148 -21.56 24.72 -2.85
N LEU A 149 -21.34 23.76 -3.74
CA LEU A 149 -22.28 23.40 -4.80
C LEU A 149 -23.53 22.70 -4.25
N ALA A 150 -23.34 21.72 -3.35
CA ALA A 150 -24.41 21.04 -2.64
C ALA A 150 -25.28 22.02 -1.85
N GLY A 151 -24.66 22.99 -1.15
CA GLY A 151 -25.39 24.04 -0.43
C GLY A 151 -26.28 24.91 -1.32
N ARG A 152 -25.92 25.11 -2.60
CA ARG A 152 -26.79 25.80 -3.58
C ARG A 152 -27.98 24.95 -4.01
N PHE A 153 -27.74 23.67 -4.30
CA PHE A 153 -28.78 22.76 -4.81
C PHE A 153 -29.79 22.38 -3.73
N PHE A 154 -29.33 22.07 -2.52
CA PHE A 154 -30.19 21.63 -1.42
C PHE A 154 -30.80 22.77 -0.60
N ARG A 155 -30.52 24.04 -0.94
CA ARG A 155 -30.98 25.24 -0.22
C ARG A 155 -30.83 25.10 1.30
N THR A 156 -29.70 24.57 1.75
CA THR A 156 -29.39 24.50 3.17
C THR A 156 -29.07 25.90 3.68
N GLU A 157 -30.09 26.65 4.09
CA GLU A 157 -29.90 27.90 4.80
C GLU A 157 -29.36 27.58 6.19
N ILE A 158 -28.06 27.82 6.41
CA ILE A 158 -27.49 27.76 7.76
C ILE A 158 -28.18 28.86 8.59
N PRO A 159 -28.92 28.51 9.66
CA PRO A 159 -29.70 29.48 10.43
C PRO A 159 -28.80 30.54 11.07
N GLN A 160 -29.33 31.76 11.20
CA GLN A 160 -28.63 32.89 11.82
C GLN A 160 -28.17 32.55 13.25
N GLY A 161 -26.87 32.71 13.50
CA GLY A 161 -26.26 32.47 14.81
C GLY A 161 -25.40 31.20 14.91
N SER A 162 -24.92 30.63 13.79
CA SER A 162 -24.08 29.43 13.83
C SER A 162 -22.86 29.62 14.73
N VAL A 163 -22.68 28.65 15.63
CA VAL A 163 -21.58 28.56 16.59
C VAL A 163 -20.26 28.77 15.85
N ARG A 164 -19.54 29.86 16.15
CA ARG A 164 -18.14 30.00 15.71
C ARG A 164 -17.40 28.80 16.28
N ALA A 165 -16.88 27.94 15.40
CA ALA A 165 -16.03 26.84 15.82
C ALA A 165 -14.96 27.37 16.80
N GLY A 166 -14.91 26.81 18.01
CA GLY A 166 -13.98 27.26 19.03
C GLY A 166 -12.54 27.11 18.55
N LYS A 167 -11.61 27.85 19.15
CA LYS A 167 -10.17 27.76 18.83
C LYS A 167 -9.65 26.31 18.89
N LEU A 168 -10.17 25.51 19.81
CA LEU A 168 -9.87 24.08 19.93
C LEU A 168 -10.31 23.28 18.70
N VAL A 169 -11.51 23.53 18.16
CA VAL A 169 -12.01 22.84 16.96
C VAL A 169 -11.17 23.18 15.73
N TRP A 170 -10.81 24.47 15.57
CA TRP A 170 -9.88 24.88 14.51
C TRP A 170 -8.52 24.21 14.68
N SER A 171 -7.98 24.18 15.90
CA SER A 171 -6.70 23.55 16.18
C SER A 171 -6.72 22.06 15.87
N THR A 172 -7.75 21.32 16.30
CA THR A 172 -7.83 19.87 16.06
C THR A 172 -8.01 19.57 14.59
N VAL A 173 -8.88 20.29 13.90
CA VAL A 173 -9.16 20.07 12.47
C VAL A 173 -7.94 20.41 11.60
N CYS A 174 -7.23 21.51 11.89
CA CYS A 174 -5.97 21.83 11.20
C CYS A 174 -4.88 20.79 11.50
N LEU A 175 -4.77 20.34 12.75
CA LEU A 175 -3.80 19.31 13.15
C LEU A 175 -4.08 17.99 12.42
N THR A 176 -5.34 17.56 12.34
CA THR A 176 -5.72 16.33 11.62
C THR A 176 -5.49 16.46 10.12
N ALA A 177 -5.82 17.61 9.53
CA ALA A 177 -5.64 17.87 8.10
C ALA A 177 -4.17 17.88 7.68
N LEU A 178 -3.27 18.30 8.58
CA LEU A 178 -1.84 18.41 8.30
C LEU A 178 -1.05 17.16 8.73
N LEU A 179 -1.24 16.65 9.95
CA LEU A 179 -0.38 15.58 10.47
C LEU A 179 -0.75 14.19 9.96
N VAL A 180 -2.04 13.85 9.91
CA VAL A 180 -2.46 12.47 9.62
C VAL A 180 -2.03 12.03 8.22
N PRO A 181 -2.23 12.81 7.13
CA PRO A 181 -1.76 12.41 5.81
C PRO A 181 -0.24 12.23 5.75
N VAL A 182 0.52 13.05 6.47
CA VAL A 182 1.99 13.03 6.47
C VAL A 182 2.52 11.76 7.12
N PHE A 183 2.04 11.44 8.33
CA PHE A 183 2.44 10.21 9.01
C PHE A 183 1.98 8.96 8.24
N TYR A 184 0.80 9.02 7.62
CA TYR A 184 0.30 7.92 6.80
C TYR A 184 1.20 7.67 5.58
N ILE A 185 1.57 8.73 4.83
CA ILE A 185 2.46 8.61 3.67
C ILE A 185 3.82 8.08 4.11
N GLN A 186 4.40 8.60 5.20
CA GLN A 186 5.69 8.12 5.70
C GLN A 186 5.65 6.63 6.02
N SER A 187 4.64 6.19 6.78
CA SER A 187 4.46 4.78 7.12
C SER A 187 4.32 3.89 5.87
N ARG A 188 3.64 4.36 4.82
CA ARG A 188 3.50 3.60 3.57
C ARG A 188 4.79 3.57 2.76
N VAL A 189 5.55 4.66 2.75
CA VAL A 189 6.86 4.70 2.09
C VAL A 189 7.84 3.75 2.77
N ASP A 190 7.83 3.68 4.11
CA ASP A 190 8.70 2.76 4.87
C ASP A 190 8.37 1.28 4.54
N GLU A 191 7.08 0.94 4.46
CA GLU A 191 6.62 -0.39 4.03
C GLU A 191 7.05 -0.70 2.58
N MET A 192 6.92 0.28 1.68
CA MET A 192 7.32 0.13 0.28
C MET A 192 8.84 -0.02 0.12
N ALA A 193 9.63 0.70 0.91
CA ALA A 193 11.09 0.57 0.91
C ALA A 193 11.50 -0.85 1.33
N GLN A 194 10.85 -1.42 2.36
CA GLN A 194 11.07 -2.81 2.73
C GLN A 194 10.67 -3.78 1.61
N GLN A 195 9.54 -3.52 0.94
CA GLN A 195 9.09 -4.34 -0.19
C GLN A 195 10.06 -4.30 -1.37
N VAL A 196 10.70 -3.16 -1.63
CA VAL A 196 11.76 -3.05 -2.65
C VAL A 196 12.94 -3.93 -2.30
N ASP A 197 13.40 -3.91 -1.04
CA ASP A 197 14.51 -4.77 -0.60
C ASP A 197 14.17 -6.26 -0.79
N GLU A 198 12.92 -6.66 -0.55
CA GLU A 198 12.44 -8.03 -0.79
C GLU A 198 12.42 -8.39 -2.29
N TYR A 199 12.01 -7.46 -3.16
CA TYR A 199 12.02 -7.67 -4.61
C TYR A 199 13.43 -7.72 -5.19
N LEU A 200 14.33 -6.84 -4.74
CA LEU A 200 15.75 -6.90 -5.10
C LEU A 200 16.39 -8.22 -4.66
N GLY A 201 16.13 -8.64 -3.42
CA GLY A 201 16.63 -9.91 -2.88
C GLY A 201 16.11 -11.16 -3.61
N SER A 202 14.95 -11.06 -4.26
CA SER A 202 14.37 -12.13 -5.09
C SER A 202 14.67 -12.01 -6.58
N GLY A 203 15.40 -10.96 -7.02
CA GLY A 203 15.73 -10.72 -8.43
C GLY A 203 14.56 -10.22 -9.28
N ARG A 204 13.49 -9.73 -8.66
CA ARG A 204 12.28 -9.19 -9.30
C ARG A 204 12.46 -7.70 -9.61
N LEU A 205 13.35 -7.41 -10.54
CA LEU A 205 13.77 -6.04 -10.85
C LEU A 205 12.62 -5.18 -11.37
N GLY A 206 11.71 -5.74 -12.16
CA GLY A 206 10.56 -5.00 -12.69
C GLY A 206 9.57 -4.56 -11.61
N ASP A 207 9.27 -5.45 -10.65
CA ASP A 207 8.42 -5.12 -9.51
C ASP A 207 9.08 -4.08 -8.60
N ALA A 208 10.39 -4.23 -8.34
CA ALA A 208 11.17 -3.24 -7.61
C ALA A 208 11.12 -1.88 -8.33
N ARG A 209 11.35 -1.84 -9.65
CA ARG A 209 11.28 -0.62 -10.47
C ARG A 209 9.93 0.09 -10.33
N GLN A 210 8.83 -0.65 -10.34
CA GLN A 210 7.50 -0.07 -10.17
C GLN A 210 7.33 0.55 -8.78
N VAL A 211 7.68 -0.18 -7.71
CA VAL A 211 7.51 0.31 -6.33
C VAL A 211 8.42 1.49 -6.05
N VAL A 212 9.67 1.47 -6.53
CA VAL A 212 10.61 2.59 -6.38
C VAL A 212 10.08 3.85 -7.04
N ARG A 213 9.53 3.76 -8.25
CA ARG A 213 8.89 4.92 -8.91
C ARG A 213 7.72 5.47 -8.09
N GLU A 214 6.92 4.61 -7.48
CA GLU A 214 5.87 5.05 -6.55
C GLU A 214 6.49 5.75 -5.32
N VAL A 215 7.56 5.23 -4.74
CA VAL A 215 8.30 5.89 -3.63
C VAL A 215 8.81 7.27 -4.06
N CYS A 216 9.43 7.41 -5.24
CA CYS A 216 9.90 8.69 -5.75
C CYS A 216 8.78 9.73 -5.88
N ILE A 217 7.56 9.33 -6.25
CA ILE A 217 6.40 10.24 -6.30
C ILE A 217 5.92 10.58 -4.89
N LEU A 218 5.89 9.60 -3.98
CA LEU A 218 5.34 9.72 -2.64
C LEU A 218 6.23 10.50 -1.68
N SER A 219 7.52 10.20 -1.69
CA SER A 219 8.59 10.80 -0.90
C SER A 219 9.86 10.91 -1.76
N PRO A 220 10.04 12.02 -2.48
CA PRO A 220 11.21 12.26 -3.33
C PRO A 220 12.54 12.28 -2.56
N TRP A 221 12.52 12.64 -1.27
CA TRP A 221 13.66 12.57 -0.36
C TRP A 221 13.77 11.22 0.38
N GLY A 222 12.89 10.27 0.04
CA GLY A 222 12.85 8.95 0.63
C GLY A 222 14.16 8.20 0.38
N LYS A 223 14.50 7.31 1.31
CA LYS A 223 15.68 6.47 1.21
C LYS A 223 15.30 5.00 1.19
N ILE A 224 15.98 4.23 0.35
CA ILE A 224 15.82 2.78 0.22
C ILE A 224 17.21 2.18 0.42
N GLY A 225 17.37 1.25 1.38
CA GLY A 225 18.69 0.71 1.72
C GLY A 225 19.73 1.77 2.15
N GLY A 226 19.29 2.97 2.57
CA GLY A 226 20.16 4.11 2.89
C GLY A 226 20.58 4.98 1.70
N GLN A 227 20.24 4.59 0.48
CA GLN A 227 20.44 5.37 -0.75
C GLN A 227 19.22 6.24 -1.07
N PRO A 228 19.39 7.40 -1.72
CA PRO A 228 18.27 8.18 -2.26
C PRO A 228 17.41 7.36 -3.22
N ALA A 229 16.08 7.47 -3.12
CA ALA A 229 15.16 6.68 -3.93
C ALA A 229 15.30 6.95 -5.44
N ASP A 230 15.67 8.16 -5.84
CA ASP A 230 15.91 8.55 -7.23
C ASP A 230 17.16 7.90 -7.84
N ASP A 231 18.22 7.75 -7.06
CA ASP A 231 19.41 7.01 -7.46
C ASP A 231 19.07 5.53 -7.66
N VAL A 232 18.35 4.92 -6.71
CA VAL A 232 17.87 3.53 -6.83
C VAL A 232 16.95 3.36 -8.04
N ALA A 233 16.10 4.34 -8.34
CA ALA A 233 15.24 4.32 -9.53
C ALA A 233 16.07 4.30 -10.82
N ARG A 234 17.10 5.14 -10.89
CA ARG A 234 17.99 5.26 -12.06
C ARG A 234 18.78 3.99 -12.30
N ASP A 235 19.31 3.40 -11.23
CA ASP A 235 20.05 2.14 -11.29
C ASP A 235 19.14 0.99 -11.73
N LEU A 236 17.93 0.90 -11.17
CA LEU A 236 16.93 -0.10 -11.59
C LEU A 236 16.47 0.08 -13.04
N ASP A 237 16.30 1.32 -13.50
CA ASP A 237 15.96 1.61 -14.89
C ASP A 237 17.08 1.14 -15.84
N HIS A 238 18.35 1.36 -15.44
CA HIS A 238 19.50 0.86 -16.19
C HIS A 238 19.53 -0.67 -16.26
N ASP A 239 19.35 -1.34 -15.11
CA ASP A 239 19.38 -2.80 -15.01
C ASP A 239 18.23 -3.44 -15.81
N CYS A 240 17.00 -2.91 -15.66
CA CYS A 240 15.84 -3.37 -16.42
C CYS A 240 16.05 -3.16 -17.94
N PHE A 241 16.60 -2.02 -18.35
CA PHE A 241 16.90 -1.75 -19.75
C PHE A 241 17.91 -2.77 -20.33
N GLY A 242 18.91 -3.18 -19.53
CA GLY A 242 19.83 -4.25 -19.90
C GLY A 242 19.11 -5.57 -20.18
N VAL A 243 18.19 -5.97 -19.29
CA VAL A 243 17.39 -7.19 -19.42
C VAL A 243 16.43 -7.11 -20.62
N GLU A 244 15.75 -5.97 -20.81
CA GLU A 244 14.86 -5.71 -21.95
C GLU A 244 15.63 -5.84 -23.28
N ARG A 245 16.86 -5.31 -23.36
CA ARG A 245 17.72 -5.44 -24.53
C ARG A 245 18.10 -6.90 -24.81
N SER A 246 18.44 -7.66 -23.77
CA SER A 246 18.74 -9.10 -23.90
C SER A 246 17.52 -9.88 -24.38
N LEU A 247 16.33 -9.56 -23.87
CA LEU A 247 15.07 -10.17 -24.29
C LEU A 247 14.75 -9.82 -25.76
N ALA A 248 14.91 -8.56 -26.15
CA ALA A 248 14.71 -8.12 -27.53
C ALA A 248 15.64 -8.84 -28.50
N TYR A 249 16.91 -9.04 -28.13
CA TYR A 249 17.87 -9.81 -28.93
C TYR A 249 17.43 -11.28 -29.07
N MET A 250 17.01 -11.95 -27.99
CA MET A 250 16.51 -13.33 -28.06
C MET A 250 15.22 -13.46 -28.87
N ASN A 251 14.32 -12.48 -28.80
CA ASN A 251 13.08 -12.47 -29.57
C ASN A 251 13.32 -12.40 -31.09
N GLN A 252 14.47 -11.88 -31.54
CA GLN A 252 14.84 -11.83 -32.96
C GLN A 252 15.42 -13.14 -33.47
N GLN A 253 15.82 -14.07 -32.59
CA GLN A 253 16.39 -15.34 -32.99
C GLN A 253 15.28 -16.33 -33.43
N THR A 254 15.56 -17.12 -34.46
CA THR A 254 14.61 -18.07 -35.08
C THR A 254 14.49 -19.42 -34.35
N SER A 255 15.28 -19.66 -33.30
CA SER A 255 15.23 -20.93 -32.55
C SER A 255 14.11 -20.93 -31.51
N HIS A 256 13.03 -21.66 -31.79
CA HIS A 256 11.92 -21.89 -30.86
C HIS A 256 12.03 -23.26 -30.16
N ASN A 257 13.15 -23.50 -29.48
CA ASN A 257 13.30 -24.68 -28.61
C ASN A 257 12.82 -24.37 -27.18
N GLU A 258 12.67 -25.42 -26.37
CA GLU A 258 12.23 -25.26 -24.97
C GLU A 258 13.20 -24.39 -24.17
N GLU A 259 14.50 -24.59 -24.39
CA GLU A 259 15.56 -23.88 -23.67
C GLU A 259 15.54 -22.37 -23.96
N SER A 260 15.42 -21.95 -25.23
CA SER A 260 15.30 -20.53 -25.57
C SER A 260 14.02 -19.92 -25.01
N THR A 261 12.92 -20.70 -25.02
CA THR A 261 11.65 -20.29 -24.42
C THR A 261 11.79 -20.08 -22.91
N TYR A 262 12.46 -20.99 -22.22
CA TYR A 262 12.77 -20.88 -20.79
C TYR A 262 13.61 -19.63 -20.49
N HIS A 263 14.68 -19.38 -21.26
CA HIS A 263 15.51 -18.19 -21.05
C HIS A 263 14.75 -16.89 -21.26
N ARG A 264 13.90 -16.81 -22.28
CA ARG A 264 13.03 -15.64 -22.53
C ARG A 264 12.02 -15.45 -21.39
N ALA A 265 11.36 -16.53 -20.96
CA ALA A 265 10.43 -16.48 -19.83
C ALA A 265 11.10 -16.06 -18.52
N ARG A 266 12.35 -16.50 -18.29
CA ARG A 266 13.13 -16.07 -17.14
C ARG A 266 13.43 -14.57 -17.17
N LEU A 267 13.75 -14.00 -18.33
CA LEU A 267 13.94 -12.55 -18.44
C LEU A 267 12.63 -11.78 -18.22
N LEU A 268 11.51 -12.28 -18.76
CA LEU A 268 10.19 -11.72 -18.48
C LEU A 268 9.86 -11.75 -16.98
N ALA A 269 10.16 -12.84 -16.28
CA ALA A 269 9.98 -12.95 -14.84
C ALA A 269 10.85 -11.95 -14.05
N ILE A 270 12.10 -11.71 -14.47
CA ILE A 270 12.97 -10.67 -13.88
C ILE A 270 12.37 -9.27 -14.08
N LEU A 271 11.73 -9.03 -15.22
CA LEU A 271 11.04 -7.78 -15.55
C LEU A 271 9.65 -7.65 -14.89
N GLY A 272 9.22 -8.62 -14.07
CA GLY A 272 7.89 -8.63 -13.45
C GLY A 272 6.75 -8.89 -14.44
N GLU A 273 7.05 -9.32 -15.67
CA GLU A 273 6.06 -9.68 -16.68
C GLU A 273 5.60 -11.14 -16.50
N ASP A 274 5.13 -11.46 -15.29
CA ASP A 274 4.85 -12.83 -14.87
C ASP A 274 3.84 -13.53 -15.78
N GLN A 275 2.79 -12.81 -16.20
CA GLN A 275 1.77 -13.38 -17.08
C GLN A 275 2.32 -13.72 -18.47
N ALA A 276 3.12 -12.81 -19.05
CA ALA A 276 3.76 -13.06 -20.34
C ALA A 276 4.73 -14.25 -20.26
N ALA A 277 5.43 -14.39 -19.13
CA ALA A 277 6.28 -15.55 -18.87
C ALA A 277 5.48 -16.85 -18.77
N ILE A 278 4.34 -16.86 -18.05
CA ILE A 278 3.46 -18.03 -17.95
C ILE A 278 2.92 -18.42 -19.32
N ASP A 279 2.35 -17.47 -20.07
CA ASP A 279 1.76 -17.70 -21.39
C ASP A 279 2.80 -18.29 -22.36
N LEU A 280 4.05 -17.86 -22.24
CA LEU A 280 5.16 -18.36 -23.04
C LEU A 280 5.57 -19.79 -22.68
N LEU A 281 5.48 -20.18 -21.41
CA LEU A 281 5.89 -21.51 -20.91
C LEU A 281 4.78 -22.57 -21.00
N LEU A 282 3.51 -22.17 -20.95
CA LEU A 282 2.37 -23.07 -20.87
C LEU A 282 2.35 -24.14 -21.99
N PRO A 283 2.65 -23.82 -23.28
CA PRO A 283 2.67 -24.82 -24.35
C PRO A 283 3.73 -25.92 -24.17
N TRP A 284 4.78 -25.66 -23.39
CA TRP A 284 5.82 -26.65 -23.07
C TRP A 284 5.45 -27.46 -21.82
N TYR A 285 4.77 -26.84 -20.87
CA TYR A 285 4.32 -27.49 -19.64
C TYR A 285 3.37 -28.66 -19.91
N ASP A 286 2.53 -28.59 -20.94
CA ASP A 286 1.62 -29.70 -21.26
C ASP A 286 2.33 -30.93 -21.85
N LYS A 287 3.58 -30.80 -22.30
CA LYS A 287 4.36 -31.90 -22.90
C LYS A 287 4.93 -32.83 -21.83
N SER A 288 4.89 -34.13 -22.09
CA SER A 288 5.39 -35.17 -21.14
C SER A 288 6.89 -35.09 -20.84
N THR A 289 7.68 -34.42 -21.69
CA THR A 289 9.13 -34.27 -21.60
C THR A 289 9.59 -32.88 -21.16
N VAL A 290 8.75 -32.13 -20.44
CA VAL A 290 9.10 -30.78 -19.98
C VAL A 290 10.35 -30.80 -19.09
N SER A 291 11.23 -29.82 -19.30
CA SER A 291 12.40 -29.59 -18.48
C SER A 291 11.99 -29.31 -17.03
N PRO A 292 12.73 -29.84 -16.03
CA PRO A 292 12.46 -29.53 -14.64
C PRO A 292 12.56 -28.02 -14.35
N LEU A 293 13.49 -27.31 -15.02
CA LEU A 293 13.67 -25.86 -14.86
C LEU A 293 12.44 -25.06 -15.31
N THR A 294 11.83 -25.46 -16.42
CA THR A 294 10.58 -24.86 -16.92
C THR A 294 9.45 -25.02 -15.89
N SER A 295 9.31 -26.22 -15.32
CA SER A 295 8.29 -26.51 -14.31
C SER A 295 8.54 -25.74 -13.00
N GLN A 296 9.80 -25.57 -12.58
CA GLN A 296 10.13 -24.76 -11.40
C GLN A 296 9.85 -23.29 -11.60
N LEU A 297 10.17 -22.75 -12.79
CA LEU A 297 9.90 -21.35 -13.10
C LEU A 297 8.40 -21.07 -13.11
N LEU A 298 7.59 -21.93 -13.74
CA LEU A 298 6.12 -21.86 -13.63
C LEU A 298 5.65 -21.95 -12.19
N GLY A 299 6.22 -22.88 -11.41
CA GLY A 299 5.94 -22.99 -9.99
C GLY A 299 6.18 -21.68 -9.23
N ASN A 300 7.26 -20.98 -9.54
CA ASN A 300 7.61 -19.69 -8.95
C ASN A 300 6.66 -18.57 -9.39
N LEU A 301 6.37 -18.48 -10.69
CA LEU A 301 5.43 -17.52 -11.27
C LEU A 301 4.03 -17.65 -10.65
N TYR A 302 3.56 -18.89 -10.46
CA TYR A 302 2.30 -19.13 -9.75
C TYR A 302 2.35 -18.72 -8.27
N GLN A 303 3.50 -18.83 -7.58
CA GLN A 303 3.61 -18.30 -6.20
C GLN A 303 3.53 -16.77 -6.18
N GLN A 304 4.13 -16.10 -7.15
CA GLN A 304 4.09 -14.65 -7.28
C GLN A 304 2.65 -14.16 -7.49
N GLN A 305 1.85 -14.90 -8.26
CA GLN A 305 0.42 -14.65 -8.46
C GLN A 305 -0.50 -15.22 -7.36
N GLN A 306 0.07 -15.83 -6.32
CA GLN A 306 -0.68 -16.48 -5.23
C GLN A 306 -1.58 -17.65 -5.67
N HIS A 307 -1.29 -18.25 -6.82
CA HIS A 307 -1.90 -19.48 -7.33
C HIS A 307 -1.22 -20.70 -6.71
N TRP A 308 -1.49 -20.93 -5.42
CA TRP A 308 -0.74 -21.90 -4.61
C TRP A 308 -0.91 -23.35 -5.05
N ALA A 309 -2.07 -23.73 -5.60
CA ALA A 309 -2.33 -25.11 -6.02
C ALA A 309 -1.57 -25.44 -7.31
N GLU A 310 -1.62 -24.55 -8.28
CA GLU A 310 -0.91 -24.62 -9.56
C GLU A 310 0.60 -24.60 -9.34
N SER A 311 1.07 -23.72 -8.44
CA SER A 311 2.46 -23.68 -8.01
C SER A 311 2.94 -25.03 -7.47
N GLN A 312 2.18 -25.61 -6.54
CA GLN A 312 2.51 -26.90 -5.94
C GLN A 312 2.60 -28.00 -7.02
N GLN A 313 1.64 -28.04 -7.93
CA GLN A 313 1.61 -29.02 -9.01
C GLN A 313 2.84 -28.88 -9.92
N ALA A 314 3.19 -27.64 -10.29
CA ALA A 314 4.36 -27.35 -11.12
C ALA A 314 5.67 -27.78 -10.43
N TYR A 315 5.82 -27.50 -9.13
CA TYR A 315 7.00 -27.96 -8.39
C TYR A 315 7.04 -29.48 -8.19
N ARG A 316 5.90 -30.16 -8.01
CA ARG A 316 5.85 -31.63 -8.00
C ARG A 316 6.28 -32.23 -9.33
N ARG A 317 5.87 -31.62 -10.45
CA ARG A 317 6.30 -32.06 -11.78
C ARG A 317 7.80 -31.83 -11.98
N ALA A 318 8.32 -30.69 -11.53
CA ALA A 318 9.75 -30.42 -11.52
C ALA A 318 10.53 -31.45 -10.71
N LEU A 319 10.05 -31.80 -9.51
CA LEU A 319 10.66 -32.81 -8.65
C LEU A 319 10.75 -34.16 -9.35
N GLN A 320 9.65 -34.64 -9.93
CA GLN A 320 9.62 -35.89 -10.70
C GLN A 320 10.55 -35.87 -11.92
N ALA A 321 10.72 -34.72 -12.57
CA ALA A 321 11.62 -34.57 -13.70
C ALA A 321 13.09 -34.58 -13.23
N TRP A 322 13.41 -33.91 -12.12
CA TRP A 322 14.75 -33.94 -11.53
C TRP A 322 15.15 -35.34 -11.06
N GLU A 323 14.25 -36.09 -10.42
CA GLU A 323 14.52 -37.45 -9.93
C GLU A 323 14.90 -38.46 -11.04
N LYS A 324 14.50 -38.18 -12.29
CA LYS A 324 14.84 -39.02 -13.45
C LYS A 324 16.20 -38.70 -14.06
N LEU A 325 16.79 -37.54 -13.72
CA LEU A 325 18.08 -37.12 -14.24
C LEU A 325 19.23 -37.80 -13.47
N PRO A 326 20.41 -37.96 -14.09
CA PRO A 326 21.56 -38.52 -13.40
C PRO A 326 22.01 -37.65 -12.22
N ALA A 327 22.57 -38.31 -11.20
CA ALA A 327 23.12 -37.70 -10.02
C ALA A 327 24.13 -36.59 -10.38
N SER A 328 23.80 -35.36 -10.00
CA SER A 328 24.65 -34.19 -10.18
C SER A 328 24.32 -33.13 -9.13
N GLU A 329 25.25 -32.22 -8.89
CA GLU A 329 25.03 -31.08 -7.99
C GLU A 329 23.82 -30.23 -8.45
N GLN A 330 23.68 -30.04 -9.77
CA GLN A 330 22.54 -29.33 -10.36
C GLN A 330 21.22 -30.06 -10.07
N GLN A 331 21.19 -31.39 -10.17
CA GLN A 331 20.00 -32.18 -9.84
C GLN A 331 19.64 -32.04 -8.37
N GLN A 332 20.62 -32.18 -7.47
CA GLN A 332 20.39 -32.05 -6.03
C GLN A 332 19.85 -30.65 -5.68
N ALA A 333 20.45 -29.59 -6.20
CA ALA A 333 19.99 -28.22 -6.01
C ALA A 333 18.56 -28.02 -6.56
N GLY A 334 18.27 -28.60 -7.72
CA GLY A 334 16.94 -28.60 -8.33
C GLY A 334 15.87 -29.26 -7.46
N ILE A 335 16.16 -30.44 -6.91
CA ILE A 335 15.28 -31.18 -5.98
C ILE A 335 15.04 -30.37 -4.70
N VAL A 336 16.09 -29.82 -4.09
CA VAL A 336 15.96 -28.95 -2.90
C VAL A 336 15.07 -27.75 -3.19
N ALA A 337 15.28 -27.08 -4.32
CA ALA A 337 14.47 -25.93 -4.72
C ALA A 337 12.99 -26.31 -4.97
N ALA A 338 12.73 -27.48 -5.57
CA ALA A 338 11.37 -27.99 -5.78
C ALA A 338 10.67 -28.28 -4.44
N TRP A 339 11.36 -28.93 -3.49
CA TRP A 339 10.81 -29.17 -2.15
C TRP A 339 10.49 -27.89 -1.41
N LYS A 340 11.39 -26.88 -1.44
CA LYS A 340 11.12 -25.56 -0.85
C LYS A 340 9.89 -24.89 -1.48
N GLY A 341 9.76 -24.98 -2.81
CA GLY A 341 8.61 -24.48 -3.54
C GLY A 341 7.30 -25.14 -3.09
N ILE A 342 7.28 -26.48 -3.00
CA ILE A 342 6.13 -27.25 -2.48
C ILE A 342 5.81 -26.83 -1.05
N ALA A 343 6.81 -26.74 -0.18
CA ALA A 343 6.63 -26.40 1.22
C ALA A 343 6.01 -25.01 1.40
N PHE A 344 6.49 -24.02 0.64
CA PHE A 344 5.94 -22.67 0.66
C PHE A 344 4.49 -22.63 0.16
N ALA A 345 4.19 -23.32 -0.95
CA ALA A 345 2.83 -23.40 -1.47
C ALA A 345 1.87 -24.06 -0.48
N GLU A 346 2.25 -25.18 0.14
CA GLU A 346 1.42 -25.87 1.14
C GLU A 346 1.21 -25.05 2.40
N ARG A 347 2.26 -24.36 2.87
CA ARG A 347 2.16 -23.42 4.00
C ARG A 347 1.13 -22.33 3.73
N LYS A 348 1.14 -21.73 2.52
CA LYS A 348 0.19 -20.68 2.14
C LYS A 348 -1.25 -21.20 1.98
N ARG A 349 -1.42 -22.50 1.74
CA ARG A 349 -2.73 -23.18 1.72
C ARG A 349 -3.21 -23.62 3.11
N GLY A 350 -2.39 -23.46 4.15
CA GLY A 350 -2.70 -23.92 5.51
C GLY A 350 -2.44 -25.42 5.74
N ASN A 351 -1.84 -26.12 4.78
CA ASN A 351 -1.48 -27.53 4.89
C ASN A 351 -0.12 -27.67 5.60
N TYR A 352 -0.08 -27.32 6.89
CA TYR A 352 1.16 -27.19 7.64
C TYR A 352 1.95 -28.50 7.74
N GLU A 353 1.31 -29.64 7.91
CA GLU A 353 1.98 -30.95 7.99
C GLU A 353 2.71 -31.31 6.68
N ALA A 354 2.04 -31.08 5.53
CA ALA A 354 2.64 -31.28 4.22
C ALA A 354 3.81 -30.31 3.97
N ALA A 355 3.69 -29.07 4.45
CA ALA A 355 4.75 -28.08 4.38
C ALA A 355 5.97 -28.48 5.23
N GLU A 356 5.76 -28.91 6.47
CA GLU A 356 6.82 -29.40 7.37
C GLU A 356 7.56 -30.57 6.73
N THR A 357 6.82 -31.55 6.21
CA THR A 357 7.39 -32.71 5.51
C THR A 357 8.26 -32.26 4.34
N ALA A 358 7.78 -31.33 3.51
CA ALA A 358 8.53 -30.84 2.37
C ALA A 358 9.79 -30.05 2.76
N TYR A 359 9.74 -29.21 3.81
CA TYR A 359 10.92 -28.52 4.32
C TYR A 359 11.96 -29.49 4.89
N LEU A 360 11.53 -30.51 5.63
CA LEU A 360 12.42 -31.55 6.16
C LEU A 360 13.04 -32.39 5.03
N SER A 361 12.29 -32.68 3.97
CA SER A 361 12.85 -33.32 2.76
C SER A 361 13.97 -32.48 2.14
N ALA A 362 13.77 -31.16 1.99
CA ALA A 362 14.81 -30.25 1.50
C ALA A 362 16.04 -30.22 2.43
N LEU A 363 15.82 -30.15 3.74
CA LEU A 363 16.89 -30.15 4.75
C LEU A 363 17.71 -31.45 4.73
N SER A 364 17.03 -32.60 4.65
CA SER A 364 17.69 -33.91 4.65
C SER A 364 18.65 -34.09 3.48
N LEU A 365 18.34 -33.44 2.34
CA LEU A 365 19.16 -33.46 1.14
C LEU A 365 20.28 -32.41 1.18
N ALA A 366 20.07 -31.28 1.84
CA ALA A 366 21.06 -30.21 1.95
C ALA A 366 20.96 -29.48 3.32
N PRO A 367 21.61 -29.99 4.38
CA PRO A 367 21.52 -29.42 5.74
C PRO A 367 22.39 -28.16 5.89
N THR A 368 22.02 -27.11 5.15
CA THR A 368 22.72 -25.82 5.15
C THR A 368 22.11 -24.86 6.17
N ALA A 369 22.89 -23.86 6.62
CA ALA A 369 22.42 -22.83 7.53
C ALA A 369 21.11 -22.16 7.04
N ASP A 370 21.00 -21.93 5.73
CA ASP A 370 19.83 -21.35 5.07
C ASP A 370 18.57 -22.21 5.26
N GLN A 371 18.68 -23.54 5.16
CA GLN A 371 17.53 -24.43 5.36
C GLN A 371 17.12 -24.50 6.83
N HIS A 372 18.08 -24.52 7.75
CA HIS A 372 17.80 -24.47 9.18
C HIS A 372 17.10 -23.16 9.54
N PHE A 373 17.57 -22.02 9.02
CA PHE A 373 16.94 -20.73 9.29
C PHE A 373 15.52 -20.63 8.69
N LEU A 374 15.32 -21.17 7.49
CA LEU A 374 14.00 -21.24 6.86
C LEU A 374 13.00 -22.08 7.69
N LEU A 375 13.44 -23.21 8.23
CA LEU A 375 12.63 -24.01 9.16
C LEU A 375 12.36 -23.26 10.46
N ALA A 376 13.33 -22.51 10.99
CA ALA A 376 13.13 -21.68 12.17
C ALA A 376 12.01 -20.65 11.96
N GLN A 377 12.01 -19.96 10.81
CA GLN A 377 10.94 -19.03 10.43
C GLN A 377 9.59 -19.76 10.26
N TYR A 378 9.58 -20.91 9.57
CA TYR A 378 8.37 -21.72 9.44
C TYR A 378 7.77 -22.12 10.81
N TYR A 379 8.60 -22.52 11.76
CA TYR A 379 8.13 -22.89 13.10
C TYR A 379 7.73 -21.70 13.96
N GLU A 380 8.34 -20.52 13.76
CA GLU A 380 7.83 -19.27 14.34
C GLU A 380 6.42 -18.99 13.83
N ASP A 381 6.22 -19.04 12.51
CA ASP A 381 4.94 -18.76 11.86
C ASP A 381 3.83 -19.75 12.28
N THR A 382 4.20 -21.00 12.58
CA THR A 382 3.28 -22.04 13.07
C THR A 382 3.23 -22.13 14.60
N GLN A 383 3.80 -21.16 15.32
CA GLN A 383 3.81 -21.05 16.78
C GLN A 383 4.46 -22.24 17.53
N GLN A 384 5.35 -22.97 16.86
CA GLN A 384 6.14 -24.06 17.44
C GLN A 384 7.46 -23.53 18.00
N THR A 385 7.38 -22.68 19.03
CA THR A 385 8.50 -21.89 19.57
C THR A 385 9.74 -22.72 19.94
N ALA A 386 9.56 -23.94 20.46
CA ALA A 386 10.69 -24.81 20.83
C ALA A 386 11.50 -25.23 19.60
N LYS A 387 10.82 -25.72 18.55
CA LYS A 387 11.46 -26.10 17.28
C LYS A 387 12.05 -24.87 16.59
N ALA A 388 11.33 -23.75 16.56
CA ALA A 388 11.82 -22.51 15.96
C ALA A 388 13.17 -22.06 16.56
N ARG A 389 13.27 -22.09 17.90
CA ARG A 389 14.52 -21.77 18.60
C ARG A 389 15.64 -22.76 18.29
N GLU A 390 15.34 -24.05 18.28
CA GLU A 390 16.32 -25.09 17.99
C GLU A 390 16.94 -24.91 16.60
N TYR A 391 16.10 -24.77 15.57
CA TYR A 391 16.56 -24.56 14.20
C TYR A 391 17.28 -23.21 14.02
N ALA A 392 16.88 -22.17 14.74
CA ALA A 392 17.61 -20.89 14.75
C ALA A 392 19.04 -21.05 15.31
N HIS A 393 19.20 -21.78 16.41
CA HIS A 393 20.52 -22.10 16.96
C HIS A 393 21.36 -22.92 15.98
N GLN A 394 20.77 -23.92 15.31
CA GLN A 394 21.47 -24.72 14.30
C GLN A 394 21.96 -23.85 13.13
N ALA A 395 21.11 -22.94 12.63
CA ALA A 395 21.51 -22.00 11.58
C ALA A 395 22.68 -21.10 12.00
N MET A 396 22.63 -20.55 13.22
CA MET A 396 23.69 -19.72 13.78
C MET A 396 24.98 -20.51 14.01
N ALA A 397 24.88 -21.78 14.41
CA ALA A 397 26.04 -22.65 14.62
C ALA A 397 26.76 -23.00 13.32
N LEU A 398 25.99 -23.17 12.23
CA LEU A 398 26.54 -23.44 10.90
C LEU A 398 27.12 -22.18 10.24
N ASP A 399 26.47 -21.04 10.39
CA ASP A 399 26.96 -19.76 9.85
C ASP A 399 26.58 -18.57 10.77
N ALA A 400 27.44 -18.32 11.74
CA ALA A 400 27.28 -17.21 12.68
C ALA A 400 27.44 -15.84 12.00
N THR A 401 28.19 -15.76 10.90
CA THR A 401 28.43 -14.49 10.21
C THR A 401 27.17 -13.99 9.52
N ARG A 402 26.42 -14.91 8.89
CA ARG A 402 25.18 -14.58 8.19
C ARG A 402 23.96 -14.56 9.12
N TYR A 403 23.84 -15.54 10.02
CA TYR A 403 22.62 -15.73 10.83
C TYR A 403 22.76 -15.33 12.29
N GLY A 404 23.92 -14.87 12.76
CA GLY A 404 24.12 -14.50 14.17
C GLY A 404 23.12 -13.45 14.66
N GLN A 405 23.00 -12.33 13.94
CA GLN A 405 22.06 -11.27 14.31
C GLN A 405 20.60 -11.67 14.09
N SER A 406 20.28 -12.20 12.90
CA SER A 406 18.90 -12.57 12.53
C SER A 406 18.34 -13.69 13.41
N GLY A 407 19.15 -14.72 13.70
CA GLY A 407 18.80 -15.80 14.62
C GLY A 407 18.61 -15.31 16.04
N GLN A 408 19.49 -14.45 16.55
CA GLN A 408 19.33 -13.89 17.90
C GLN A 408 18.09 -13.01 18.03
N LYS A 409 17.80 -12.21 16.99
CA LYS A 409 16.59 -11.39 16.92
C LYS A 409 15.34 -12.28 16.98
N LEU A 410 15.27 -13.32 16.14
CA LEU A 410 14.19 -14.30 16.14
C LEU A 410 13.98 -14.93 17.53
N ILE A 411 15.05 -15.41 18.16
CA ILE A 411 14.98 -16.01 19.50
C ILE A 411 14.45 -15.03 20.55
N THR A 412 14.87 -13.76 20.46
CA THR A 412 14.39 -12.71 21.37
C THR A 412 12.91 -12.43 21.17
N THR A 413 12.44 -12.35 19.91
CA THR A 413 11.02 -12.21 19.57
C THR A 413 10.20 -13.37 20.14
N LEU A 414 10.66 -14.60 19.95
CA LEU A 414 10.01 -15.81 20.46
C LEU A 414 9.89 -15.81 21.99
N GLN A 415 10.88 -15.27 22.71
CA GLN A 415 10.81 -15.11 24.16
C GLN A 415 9.74 -14.07 24.54
N GLN A 416 9.70 -12.92 23.88
CA GLN A 416 8.75 -11.85 24.18
C GLN A 416 7.29 -12.26 23.92
N GLN A 417 7.02 -12.98 22.83
CA GLN A 417 5.68 -13.46 22.48
C GLN A 417 5.10 -14.42 23.53
N HIS A 418 5.92 -15.20 24.22
CA HIS A 418 5.48 -16.14 25.25
C HIS A 418 5.10 -15.47 26.59
N PHE A 419 5.58 -14.25 26.86
CA PHE A 419 5.37 -13.53 28.13
C PHE A 419 4.27 -12.44 28.10
N GLY A 420 3.60 -12.24 26.96
CA GLY A 420 2.53 -11.24 26.81
C GLY A 420 1.32 -11.44 27.74
N CYS A 421 1.13 -12.63 28.30
CA CYS A 421 0.04 -12.92 29.26
C CYS A 421 0.40 -12.69 30.74
N LEU A 422 1.68 -12.43 31.09
CA LEU A 422 2.14 -12.36 32.49
C LEU A 422 2.76 -11.00 32.90
N GLN A 423 2.95 -10.05 31.97
CA GLN A 423 3.58 -8.76 32.29
C GLN A 423 2.67 -7.75 33.04
N ILE A 424 1.38 -8.04 33.25
CA ILE A 424 0.50 -7.16 34.06
C ILE A 424 0.75 -7.34 35.57
N TRP A 425 1.41 -8.43 36.01
CA TRP A 425 1.57 -8.76 37.44
C TRP A 425 2.95 -8.46 38.03
N ARG A 426 3.81 -7.70 37.35
CA ARG A 426 5.15 -7.37 37.87
C ARG A 426 5.36 -5.90 38.27
N ASN A 427 4.35 -5.04 38.10
CA ASN A 427 4.34 -3.65 38.58
C ASN A 427 3.28 -3.40 39.66
N GLY A 428 2.96 -4.42 40.46
CA GLY A 428 2.04 -4.33 41.58
C GLY A 428 2.67 -4.88 42.85
N GLU A 429 3.64 -4.16 43.40
CA GLU A 429 3.98 -4.27 44.82
C GLU A 429 3.64 -2.95 45.51
N PHE A 430 3.09 -3.11 46.72
CA PHE A 430 2.40 -2.15 47.59
C PHE A 430 3.22 -0.94 48.02
#